data_AF-N2A4S2-F1
#
_entry.id   AF-N2A4S2-F1
#
_cell.length_a   1.000
_cell.length_b   1.000
_cell.length_c   1.000
_cell.angle_alpha   90.00
_cell.angle_beta   90.00
_cell.angle_gamma   90.00
#
_symmetry.space_group_name_H-M   'P 1'
#
loop_
_entity.id
_entity.type
_entity.pdbx_description
1 polymer ?
#
loop_
_entity_poly.entity_id
_entity_poly.type
_entity_poly.pdbx_seq_one_letter_code
_entity_poly.pdbx_strand_id
1 'polypeptide(L)'
;MGILNFHYFLQKDVEEWIDYSISNVSKMLKQVDIDEKTTRKFCTSGSNYQTEGWFLTEDGLYECCMQSKKPIAKQMKREIKKYLKSIRLTGAAIED
;
A
#
# COMPACT_ATOMS: atom_id res chain seq x y z
N MET A 1 -2.31 22.18 14.50
CA MET A 1 -3.44 21.50 13.80
C MET A 1 -2.84 20.75 12.63
N GLY A 2 -3.04 19.43 12.61
CA GLY A 2 -2.21 18.46 11.89
C GLY A 2 -2.28 18.56 10.37
N ILE A 3 -1.11 18.56 9.74
CA ILE A 3 -0.96 18.48 8.28
C ILE A 3 0.24 17.55 8.03
N LEU A 4 0.09 16.64 7.06
CA LEU A 4 1.01 15.58 6.62
C LEU A 4 1.11 14.32 7.50
N ASN A 5 0.27 13.31 7.25
CA ASN A 5 0.69 11.90 7.42
C ASN A 5 -0.12 10.89 6.59
N PHE A 6 -0.90 11.32 5.60
CA PHE A 6 -1.49 10.37 4.64
C PHE A 6 -0.51 10.17 3.49
N HIS A 7 0.37 9.18 3.65
CA HIS A 7 1.23 8.74 2.55
C HIS A 7 0.36 8.01 1.52
N TYR A 8 0.43 8.46 0.27
CA TYR A 8 -0.25 7.82 -0.84
C TYR A 8 0.78 7.11 -1.71
N PHE A 9 0.53 5.83 -1.98
CA PHE A 9 1.38 5.00 -2.80
C PHE A 9 0.77 4.89 -4.19
N LEU A 10 1.56 5.14 -5.24
CA LEU A 10 1.10 4.92 -6.61
C LEU A 10 0.86 3.42 -6.80
N GLN A 11 -0.32 3.05 -7.31
CA GLN A 11 -0.69 1.65 -7.49
C GLN A 11 0.35 0.86 -8.30
N LYS A 12 0.96 1.49 -9.30
CA LYS A 12 1.96 0.88 -10.17
C LYS A 12 3.23 0.50 -9.41
N ASP A 13 3.66 1.33 -8.47
CA ASP A 13 4.85 1.06 -7.65
C ASP A 13 4.55 -0.06 -6.66
N VAL A 14 3.36 -0.04 -6.05
CA VAL A 14 2.92 -1.12 -5.16
C VAL A 14 2.89 -2.45 -5.89
N GLU A 15 2.30 -2.49 -7.09
CA GLU A 15 2.26 -3.68 -7.95
C GLU A 15 3.66 -4.27 -8.18
N GLU A 16 4.63 -3.43 -8.50
CA GLU A 16 6.03 -3.84 -8.70
C GLU A 16 6.62 -4.40 -7.40
N TRP A 17 6.42 -3.73 -6.26
CA TRP A 17 6.95 -4.17 -4.97
C TRP A 17 6.41 -5.52 -4.53
N ILE A 18 5.13 -5.81 -4.80
CA ILE A 18 4.49 -7.07 -4.39
C ILE A 18 4.48 -8.14 -5.49
N ASP A 19 5.19 -7.91 -6.60
CA ASP A 19 5.30 -8.82 -7.76
C ASP A 19 3.91 -9.24 -8.30
N TYR A 20 3.01 -8.27 -8.42
CA TYR A 20 1.77 -8.46 -9.17
C TYR A 20 2.07 -8.37 -10.67
N SER A 21 1.37 -9.18 -11.47
CA SER A 21 1.41 -9.01 -12.92
C SER A 21 0.57 -7.79 -13.31
N ILE A 22 1.06 -7.00 -14.27
CA ILE A 22 0.36 -5.87 -14.92
C ILE A 22 -1.08 -6.22 -15.31
N SER A 23 -1.31 -7.46 -15.75
CA SER A 23 -2.65 -7.97 -16.11
C SER A 23 -3.64 -8.13 -14.94
N ASN A 24 -3.15 -8.07 -13.70
CA ASN A 24 -3.92 -8.31 -12.47
C ASN A 24 -4.09 -7.06 -11.59
N VAL A 25 -3.62 -5.89 -12.03
CA VAL A 25 -3.77 -4.62 -11.31
C VAL A 25 -5.22 -4.32 -10.98
N SER A 26 -6.13 -4.44 -11.97
CA SER A 26 -7.55 -4.19 -11.74
C SER A 26 -8.17 -5.21 -10.78
N LYS A 27 -7.59 -6.40 -10.62
CA LYS A 27 -8.03 -7.38 -9.61
C LYS A 27 -7.51 -7.00 -8.23
N MET A 28 -6.26 -6.55 -8.14
CA MET A 28 -5.69 -6.01 -6.90
C MET A 28 -6.52 -4.83 -6.38
N LEU A 29 -6.84 -3.86 -7.23
CA LEU A 29 -7.65 -2.70 -6.84
C LEU A 29 -9.09 -3.07 -6.42
N LYS A 30 -9.66 -4.17 -6.93
CA LYS A 30 -10.98 -4.66 -6.51
C LYS A 30 -10.98 -5.27 -5.11
N GLN A 31 -9.82 -5.72 -4.66
CA GLN A 31 -9.63 -6.33 -3.34
C GLN A 31 -9.42 -5.30 -2.24
N VAL A 32 -9.05 -4.07 -2.61
CA VAL A 32 -8.86 -2.96 -1.67
C VAL A 32 -10.18 -2.27 -1.40
N ASP A 33 -10.46 -1.92 -0.16
CA ASP A 33 -11.63 -1.14 0.23
C ASP A 33 -11.68 0.24 -0.45
N ILE A 34 -12.88 0.82 -0.54
CA ILE A 34 -13.10 2.01 -1.37
C ILE A 34 -12.53 3.30 -0.76
N ASP A 35 -12.48 3.37 0.56
CA ASP A 35 -11.88 4.46 1.35
C ASP A 35 -10.36 4.33 1.44
N GLU A 36 -9.81 3.13 1.22
CA GLU A 36 -8.37 2.87 1.23
C GLU A 36 -7.67 3.15 -0.11
N LYS A 37 -8.42 3.52 -1.16
CA LYS A 37 -7.90 3.87 -2.49
C LYS A 37 -8.56 5.12 -3.06
N THR A 38 -7.83 5.83 -3.92
CA THR A 38 -8.33 7.05 -4.55
C THR A 38 -7.74 7.22 -5.95
N THR A 39 -8.43 7.95 -6.83
CA THR A 39 -7.82 8.41 -8.08
C THR A 39 -7.37 9.85 -7.93
N ARG A 40 -6.20 10.17 -8.49
CA ARG A 40 -5.71 11.54 -8.55
C ARG A 40 -5.24 11.87 -9.94
N LYS A 41 -5.56 13.09 -10.37
CA LYS A 41 -5.03 13.67 -11.60
C LYS A 41 -3.72 14.39 -11.28
N PHE A 42 -2.70 14.14 -12.08
CA PHE A 42 -1.41 14.81 -11.98
C PHE A 42 -0.89 15.14 -13.37
N CYS A 43 -0.10 16.21 -13.45
CA CYS A 43 0.56 16.62 -14.68
C CYS A 43 2.01 16.15 -14.63
N THR A 44 2.46 15.48 -15.69
CA THR A 44 3.88 15.25 -15.89
C THR A 44 4.56 16.57 -16.24
N SER A 45 5.69 16.89 -15.61
CA SER A 45 6.42 18.14 -15.84
C SER A 45 6.65 18.41 -17.33
N GLY A 46 6.22 19.58 -17.81
CA GLY A 46 6.36 20.00 -19.21
C GLY A 46 5.25 19.53 -20.15
N SER A 47 4.23 18.83 -19.64
CA SER A 47 3.07 18.36 -20.40
C SER A 47 1.79 19.07 -19.96
N ASN A 48 0.98 19.51 -20.92
CA ASN A 48 -0.39 19.98 -20.66
C ASN A 48 -1.39 18.82 -20.48
N TYR A 49 -0.94 17.57 -20.65
CA TYR A 49 -1.77 16.38 -20.47
C TYR A 49 -1.90 16.04 -18.98
N GLN A 50 -3.14 16.08 -18.49
CA GLN A 50 -3.50 15.56 -17.16
C GLN A 50 -3.63 14.04 -17.26
N THR A 51 -2.83 13.32 -16.49
CA THR A 51 -2.92 11.85 -16.36
C THR A 51 -3.63 11.52 -15.05
N GLU A 52 -4.47 10.50 -15.05
CA GLU A 52 -5.11 9.97 -13.85
C GLU A 52 -4.42 8.67 -13.43
N GLY A 53 -4.10 8.56 -12.14
CA GLY A 53 -3.54 7.34 -11.56
C GLY A 53 -4.30 6.92 -10.31
N TRP A 54 -4.27 5.61 -10.04
CA TRP A 54 -4.76 5.05 -8.78
C TRP A 54 -3.69 5.17 -7.71
N PHE A 55 -4.11 5.60 -6.53
CA PHE A 55 -3.30 5.70 -5.34
C PHE A 55 -3.92 4.91 -4.21
N LEU A 56 -3.07 4.26 -3.43
CA LEU A 56 -3.44 3.53 -2.23
C LEU A 56 -3.02 4.33 -1.02
N THR A 57 -3.84 4.31 0.02
CA THR A 57 -3.42 4.71 1.37
C THR A 57 -2.45 3.68 1.94
N GLU A 58 -1.87 3.95 3.11
CA GLU A 58 -1.08 2.96 3.84
C GLU A 58 -1.89 1.71 4.18
N ASP A 59 -3.14 1.88 4.61
CA ASP A 59 -4.05 0.76 4.87
C ASP A 59 -4.31 -0.05 3.60
N GLY A 60 -4.55 0.61 2.47
CA GLY A 60 -4.74 -0.07 1.18
C GLY A 60 -3.51 -0.84 0.69
N LEU A 61 -2.30 -0.37 1.02
CA LEU A 61 -1.06 -1.11 0.80
C LEU A 61 -1.02 -2.35 1.71
N TYR A 62 -1.37 -2.22 2.99
CA TYR A 62 -1.43 -3.35 3.91
C TYR A 62 -2.44 -4.39 3.47
N GLU A 63 -3.62 -3.98 3.02
CA GLU A 63 -4.63 -4.90 2.50
C GLU A 63 -4.11 -5.73 1.32
N CYS A 64 -3.49 -5.07 0.33
CA CYS A 64 -2.85 -5.76 -0.80
C CYS A 64 -1.82 -6.81 -0.33
N CYS A 65 -0.96 -6.43 0.60
CA CYS A 65 0.05 -7.31 1.17
C CYS A 65 -0.54 -8.46 1.98
N MET A 66 -1.61 -8.21 2.73
CA MET A 66 -2.28 -9.22 3.56
C MET A 66 -2.95 -10.29 2.69
N GLN A 67 -3.61 -9.88 1.60
CA GLN A 67 -4.29 -10.79 0.67
C GLN A 67 -3.33 -11.55 -0.28
N SER A 68 -2.15 -10.99 -0.59
CA SER A 68 -1.20 -11.59 -1.52
C SER A 68 -0.58 -12.92 -1.02
N LYS A 69 -0.43 -13.90 -1.93
CA LYS A 69 0.24 -15.19 -1.65
C LYS A 69 1.72 -15.22 -2.05
N LYS A 70 2.24 -14.12 -2.61
CA LYS A 70 3.61 -14.00 -3.12
C LYS A 70 4.66 -14.04 -2.00
N PRO A 71 5.90 -14.49 -2.28
CA PRO A 71 6.97 -14.56 -1.27
C PRO A 71 7.30 -13.22 -0.61
N ILE A 72 7.35 -12.12 -1.37
CA ILE A 72 7.67 -10.78 -0.86
C ILE A 72 6.63 -10.30 0.16
N ALA A 73 5.34 -10.47 -0.14
CA ALA A 73 4.25 -10.17 0.79
C ALA A 73 4.30 -11.04 2.05
N LYS A 74 4.77 -12.29 1.95
CA LYS A 74 4.96 -13.17 3.12
C LYS A 74 6.09 -12.69 4.03
N GLN A 75 7.17 -12.13 3.48
CA GLN A 75 8.26 -11.55 4.27
C GLN A 75 7.76 -10.36 5.10
N MET A 76 7.08 -9.41 4.46
CA MET A 76 6.48 -8.27 5.14
C MET A 76 5.48 -8.69 6.23
N LYS A 77 4.57 -9.64 5.91
CA LYS A 77 3.64 -10.21 6.90
C LYS A 77 4.35 -10.83 8.10
N ARG A 78 5.53 -11.42 7.91
CA ARG A 78 6.30 -12.02 9.00
C ARG A 78 6.81 -10.95 9.96
N GLU A 79 7.29 -9.82 9.43
CA GLU A 79 7.76 -8.70 10.25
C GLU A 79 6.59 -8.05 11.01
N ILE A 80 5.45 -7.81 10.35
CA ILE A 80 4.24 -7.32 11.03
C ILE A 80 3.83 -8.26 12.17
N LYS A 81 3.83 -9.58 11.94
CA LYS A 81 3.50 -10.57 12.99
C LYS A 81 4.50 -10.56 14.14
N LYS A 82 5.80 -10.34 13.88
CA LYS A 82 6.82 -10.20 14.93
C LYS A 82 6.54 -8.95 15.77
N TYR A 83 6.22 -7.84 15.11
CA TYR A 83 5.86 -6.59 15.79
C TYR A 83 4.60 -6.77 16.66
N LEU A 84 3.53 -7.34 16.13
CA LEU A 84 2.32 -7.66 16.93
C LEU A 84 2.62 -8.61 18.10
N LYS A 85 3.48 -9.62 17.88
CA LYS A 85 3.90 -10.54 18.95
C LYS A 85 4.68 -9.80 20.04
N SER A 86 5.50 -8.82 19.69
CA SER A 86 6.26 -8.02 20.66
C SER A 86 5.31 -7.22 21.56
N ILE A 87 4.36 -6.47 20.97
CA ILE A 87 3.34 -5.71 21.71
C ILE A 87 2.59 -6.59 22.69
N ARG A 88 2.18 -7.80 22.25
CA ARG A 88 1.48 -8.76 23.12
C ARG A 88 2.32 -9.20 24.33
N LEU A 89 3.65 -9.27 24.18
CA LEU A 89 4.56 -9.75 25.22
C LEU A 89 5.03 -8.65 26.17
N THR A 90 5.26 -7.45 25.65
CA THR A 90 5.85 -6.33 26.39
C THR A 90 4.82 -5.30 26.85
N GLY A 91 3.63 -5.27 26.24
CA GLY A 91 2.63 -4.23 26.45
C GLY A 91 2.99 -2.87 25.82
N ALA A 92 4.12 -2.79 25.11
CA ALA A 92 4.62 -1.58 24.48
C ALA A 92 5.07 -1.86 23.05
N ALA A 93 4.95 -0.85 22.17
CA ALA A 93 5.59 -0.88 20.86
C ALA A 93 7.11 -1.05 21.01
N ILE A 94 7.75 -1.73 20.06
CA ILE A 94 9.22 -1.71 19.96
C ILE A 94 9.61 -0.24 19.70
N GLU A 95 10.40 0.36 20.58
CA GLU A 95 11.06 1.63 20.29
C GLU A 95 12.20 1.34 19.29
N ASP A 96 12.27 2.13 18.22
CA ASP A 96 13.26 2.01 17.15
C ASP A 96 14.72 2.15 17.64
#